data_AF-A0A923Q0F3-F1
#
_entry.id   AF-A0A923Q0F3-F1
#
_cell.length_a   1.000
_cell.length_b   1.000
_cell.length_c   1.000
_cell.angle_alpha   90.00
_cell.angle_beta   90.00
_cell.angle_gamma   90.00
#
_symmetry.space_group_name_H-M   'P 1'
#
loop_
_entity.id
_entity.type
_entity.pdbx_description
1 polymer ?
#
loop_
_entity_poly.entity_id
_entity_poly.type
_entity_poly.pdbx_seq_one_letter_code
_entity_poly.pdbx_strand_id
1 'polypeptide(L)'
;MKMLNLFILILTSILLTSCQSAINKAARETKYSAYELVGVQKRDLFKREVKNVKEDQEDAGKSFKDALDRLKEVYAIDGGNLEKKYRSLNSSYEDAEKDANDVHVRVAKIETVAQDLFEEWRKEITQIETPSLRQKSSASLDDTQKKYRTFYASLKKSEAKMGPVLKKFKDQVLYLKHNLNAQAITGLEGESAKIEGDIESLITDMNTSIAQAEDFIKTM
;
A
#
# COMPACT_ATOMS: atom_id res chain seq x y z
N MET A 1 4.17 7.16 -44.31
CA MET A 1 4.89 8.19 -43.51
C MET A 1 4.33 8.35 -42.09
N LYS A 2 3.03 8.58 -41.87
CA LYS A 2 2.44 8.67 -40.51
C LYS A 2 2.62 7.40 -39.65
N MET A 3 2.44 6.20 -40.22
CA MET A 3 2.67 4.91 -39.54
C MET A 3 4.15 4.67 -39.15
N LEU A 4 5.10 5.16 -39.96
CA LEU A 4 6.54 5.01 -39.70
C LEU A 4 7.01 5.94 -38.57
N ASN A 5 6.52 7.18 -38.55
CA ASN A 5 6.78 8.10 -37.43
C ASN A 5 6.15 7.63 -36.12
N LEU A 6 4.96 6.99 -36.18
CA LEU A 6 4.33 6.39 -35.01
C LEU A 6 5.15 5.19 -34.48
N PHE A 7 5.68 4.36 -35.37
CA PHE A 7 6.57 3.25 -34.99
C PHE A 7 7.88 3.72 -34.37
N ILE A 8 8.50 4.77 -34.94
CA ILE A 8 9.73 5.37 -34.40
C ILE A 8 9.47 6.02 -33.03
N LEU A 9 8.33 6.69 -32.83
CA LEU A 9 7.95 7.27 -31.53
C LEU A 9 7.70 6.20 -30.46
N ILE A 10 7.05 5.09 -30.83
CA ILE A 10 6.80 3.97 -29.91
C ILE A 10 8.12 3.29 -29.54
N LEU A 11 9.02 3.09 -30.50
CA LEU A 11 10.32 2.44 -30.28
C LEU A 11 11.25 3.28 -29.39
N THR A 12 11.27 4.62 -29.55
CA THR A 12 12.03 5.52 -28.67
C THR A 12 11.45 5.62 -27.26
N SER A 13 10.13 5.53 -27.11
CA SER A 13 9.45 5.48 -25.81
C SER A 13 9.77 4.21 -25.01
N ILE A 14 9.91 3.07 -25.70
CA ILE A 14 10.29 1.78 -25.08
C ILE A 14 11.77 1.76 -24.68
N LEU A 15 12.66 2.38 -25.49
CA LEU A 15 14.08 2.49 -25.15
C LEU A 15 14.33 3.37 -23.91
N LEU A 16 13.63 4.49 -23.78
CA LEU A 16 13.78 5.42 -22.64
C LEU A 16 13.31 4.80 -21.30
N THR A 17 12.25 4.00 -21.31
CA THR A 17 11.72 3.35 -20.09
C THR A 17 12.64 2.23 -19.60
N SER A 18 13.30 1.50 -20.51
CA SER A 18 14.27 0.45 -20.16
C SER A 18 15.54 1.01 -19.47
N CYS A 19 16.02 2.17 -19.92
CA CYS A 19 17.14 2.86 -19.27
C CYS A 19 16.78 3.33 -17.86
N GLN A 20 15.55 3.79 -17.62
CA GLN A 20 15.12 4.25 -16.30
C GLN A 20 15.15 3.13 -15.26
N SER A 21 14.74 1.91 -15.62
CA SER A 21 14.81 0.76 -14.70
C SER A 21 16.24 0.39 -14.33
N ALA A 22 17.17 0.44 -15.30
CA ALA A 22 18.58 0.15 -15.06
C ALA A 22 19.24 1.20 -14.15
N ILE A 23 18.96 2.48 -14.39
CA ILE A 23 19.45 3.60 -13.55
C ILE A 23 18.92 3.46 -12.12
N ASN A 24 17.63 3.16 -11.95
CA ASN A 24 17.03 2.98 -10.62
C ASN A 24 17.64 1.78 -9.88
N LYS A 25 17.96 0.68 -10.58
CA LYS A 25 18.62 -0.47 -9.97
C LYS A 25 20.06 -0.12 -9.53
N ALA A 26 20.84 0.52 -10.40
CA ALA A 26 22.21 0.94 -10.06
C ALA A 26 22.26 1.95 -8.89
N ALA A 27 21.29 2.87 -8.82
CA ALA A 27 21.17 3.79 -7.68
C ALA A 27 20.86 3.06 -6.36
N ARG A 28 20.02 2.01 -6.42
CA ARG A 28 19.74 1.17 -5.23
C ARG A 28 20.93 0.34 -4.81
N GLU A 29 21.66 -0.26 -5.76
CA GLU A 29 22.88 -1.02 -5.46
C GLU A 29 23.91 -0.15 -4.71
N THR A 30 24.15 1.08 -5.18
CA THR A 30 24.99 2.06 -4.47
C THR A 30 24.49 2.33 -3.04
N LYS A 31 23.17 2.51 -2.86
CA LYS A 31 22.56 2.72 -1.55
C LYS A 31 22.72 1.50 -0.64
N TYR A 32 22.54 0.29 -1.16
CA TYR A 32 22.74 -0.95 -0.39
C TYR A 32 24.19 -1.13 0.03
N SER A 33 25.15 -0.88 -0.86
CA SER A 33 26.57 -0.95 -0.49
C SER A 33 26.92 0.03 0.63
N ALA A 34 26.35 1.25 0.63
CA ALA A 34 26.52 2.18 1.75
C ALA A 34 25.95 1.66 3.08
N TYR A 35 24.82 0.96 3.06
CA TYR A 35 24.25 0.30 4.24
C TYR A 35 25.10 -0.88 4.72
N GLU A 36 25.63 -1.68 3.80
CA GLU A 36 26.50 -2.82 4.11
C GLU A 36 27.81 -2.36 4.78
N LEU A 37 28.37 -1.21 4.38
CA LEU A 37 29.53 -0.60 5.03
C LEU A 37 29.30 -0.27 6.51
N VAL A 38 28.04 0.01 6.90
CA VAL A 38 27.65 0.25 8.30
C VAL A 38 26.98 -0.97 8.95
N GLY A 39 27.11 -2.15 8.32
CA GLY A 39 26.66 -3.43 8.87
C GLY A 39 25.19 -3.79 8.65
N VAL A 40 24.45 -3.01 7.85
CA VAL A 40 23.03 -3.26 7.54
C VAL A 40 22.91 -4.07 6.26
N GLN A 41 22.32 -5.27 6.35
CA GLN A 41 22.13 -6.17 5.22
C GLN A 41 20.79 -5.93 4.52
N LYS A 42 20.64 -6.32 3.24
CA LYS A 42 19.37 -6.18 2.50
C LYS A 42 18.19 -6.88 3.17
N ARG A 43 18.45 -8.00 3.87
CA ARG A 43 17.45 -8.66 4.72
C ARG A 43 16.89 -7.73 5.80
N ASP A 44 17.75 -6.94 6.45
CA ASP A 44 17.33 -6.04 7.53
C ASP A 44 16.58 -4.82 6.98
N LEU A 45 16.95 -4.36 5.78
CA LEU A 45 16.15 -3.38 5.02
C LEU A 45 14.77 -3.94 4.69
N PHE A 46 14.69 -5.20 4.24
CA PHE A 46 13.43 -5.83 3.93
C PHE A 46 12.52 -5.97 5.16
N LYS A 47 13.05 -6.44 6.31
CA LYS A 47 12.31 -6.46 7.59
C LYS A 47 11.75 -5.09 7.94
N ARG A 48 12.55 -4.04 7.74
CA ARG A 48 12.15 -2.66 8.00
C ARG A 48 11.02 -2.20 7.09
N GLU A 49 11.07 -2.49 5.80
CA GLU A 49 9.97 -2.12 4.90
C GLU A 49 8.69 -2.93 5.19
N VAL A 50 8.79 -4.19 5.63
CA VAL A 50 7.62 -4.95 6.12
C VAL A 50 7.02 -4.27 7.36
N LYS A 51 7.87 -3.83 8.30
CA LYS A 51 7.41 -3.10 9.49
C LYS A 51 6.76 -1.77 9.11
N ASN A 52 7.38 -1.00 8.21
CA ASN A 52 6.85 0.28 7.76
C ASN A 52 5.48 0.11 7.07
N VAL A 53 5.32 -0.89 6.18
CA VAL A 53 4.01 -1.09 5.52
C VAL A 53 2.92 -1.56 6.47
N LYS A 54 3.31 -2.29 7.54
CA LYS A 54 2.40 -2.63 8.63
C LYS A 54 1.92 -1.37 9.36
N GLU A 55 2.84 -0.50 9.74
CA GLU A 55 2.54 0.78 10.41
C GLU A 55 1.67 1.69 9.50
N ASP A 56 2.03 1.82 8.22
CA ASP A 56 1.25 2.60 7.24
C ASP A 56 -0.20 2.04 7.10
N GLN A 57 -0.38 0.70 7.16
CA GLN A 57 -1.72 0.08 7.16
C GLN A 57 -2.50 0.32 8.46
N GLU A 58 -1.82 0.30 9.61
CA GLU A 58 -2.45 0.61 10.91
C GLU A 58 -2.97 2.05 10.92
N ASP A 59 -2.18 2.99 10.41
CA ASP A 59 -2.55 4.39 10.34
C ASP A 59 -3.66 4.64 9.32
N ALA A 60 -3.56 4.05 8.12
CA ALA A 60 -4.67 4.11 7.15
C ALA A 60 -5.97 3.54 7.73
N GLY A 61 -5.90 2.40 8.44
CA GLY A 61 -7.05 1.78 9.10
C GLY A 61 -7.71 2.72 10.12
N LYS A 62 -6.93 3.44 10.92
CA LYS A 62 -7.43 4.46 11.85
C LYS A 62 -8.09 5.62 11.10
N SER A 63 -7.44 6.16 10.07
CA SER A 63 -7.97 7.29 9.30
C SER A 63 -9.28 6.95 8.59
N PHE A 64 -9.42 5.74 8.02
CA PHE A 64 -10.70 5.27 7.47
C PHE A 64 -11.79 5.12 8.53
N LYS A 65 -11.43 4.62 9.73
CA LYS A 65 -12.36 4.48 10.84
C LYS A 65 -12.82 5.83 11.37
N ASP A 66 -11.90 6.77 11.57
CA ASP A 66 -12.19 8.14 12.01
C ASP A 66 -13.09 8.85 11.00
N ALA A 67 -12.79 8.74 9.72
CA ALA A 67 -13.61 9.33 8.67
C ALA A 67 -15.03 8.74 8.67
N LEU A 68 -15.18 7.42 8.83
CA LEU A 68 -16.49 6.77 8.97
C LEU A 68 -17.25 7.28 10.20
N ASP A 69 -16.58 7.46 11.33
CA ASP A 69 -17.21 7.97 12.55
C ASP A 69 -17.66 9.43 12.37
N ARG A 70 -16.86 10.27 11.70
CA ARG A 70 -17.29 11.63 11.32
C ARG A 70 -18.45 11.64 10.34
N LEU A 71 -18.51 10.68 9.44
CA LEU A 71 -19.62 10.54 8.50
C LEU A 71 -20.92 10.23 9.27
N LYS A 72 -20.86 9.29 10.22
CA LYS A 72 -22.00 8.97 11.11
C LYS A 72 -22.46 10.18 11.94
N GLU A 73 -21.53 11.00 12.43
CA GLU A 73 -21.87 12.23 13.15
C GLU A 73 -22.64 13.24 12.29
N VAL A 74 -22.33 13.34 10.99
CA VAL A 74 -23.08 14.16 10.03
C VAL A 74 -24.51 13.66 9.88
N TYR A 75 -24.72 12.34 9.85
CA TYR A 75 -26.04 11.71 9.72
C TYR A 75 -26.85 11.66 11.00
N ALA A 76 -26.23 11.73 12.18
CA ALA A 76 -26.94 11.93 13.44
C ALA A 76 -27.52 13.36 13.46
N ILE A 77 -28.74 13.51 12.94
CA ILE A 77 -29.53 14.76 12.89
C ILE A 77 -29.95 15.16 14.31
N ASP A 78 -28.98 15.57 15.12
CA ASP A 78 -29.19 16.06 16.47
C ASP A 78 -28.55 17.45 16.57
N GLY A 79 -29.39 18.47 16.32
CA GLY A 79 -29.28 19.90 16.69
C GLY A 79 -27.98 20.70 16.48
N GLY A 80 -26.90 20.10 15.95
CA GLY A 80 -25.57 20.68 15.91
C GLY A 80 -25.24 21.47 14.63
N ASN A 81 -24.10 22.16 14.65
CA ASN A 81 -23.60 22.89 13.49
C ASN A 81 -23.12 21.91 12.39
N LEU A 82 -23.95 21.68 11.37
CA LEU A 82 -23.66 20.80 10.22
C LEU A 82 -22.40 21.21 9.46
N GLU A 83 -22.09 22.50 9.37
CA GLU A 83 -20.88 22.99 8.73
C GLU A 83 -19.63 22.52 9.49
N LYS A 84 -19.65 22.59 10.83
CA LYS A 84 -18.55 22.08 11.66
C LYS A 84 -18.36 20.57 11.48
N LYS A 85 -19.45 19.80 11.48
CA LYS A 85 -19.42 18.34 11.27
C LYS A 85 -18.85 18.00 9.88
N TYR A 86 -19.31 18.70 8.85
CA TYR A 86 -18.79 18.57 7.49
C TYR A 86 -17.30 18.88 7.41
N ARG A 87 -16.83 19.98 8.01
CA ARG A 87 -15.39 20.33 8.01
C ARG A 87 -14.54 19.23 8.66
N SER A 88 -15.03 18.67 9.77
CA SER A 88 -14.36 17.54 10.42
C SER A 88 -14.34 16.29 9.54
N LEU A 89 -15.46 15.96 8.89
CA LEU A 89 -15.54 14.85 7.94
C LEU A 89 -14.56 15.03 6.76
N ASN A 90 -14.53 16.22 6.15
CA ASN A 90 -13.65 16.53 5.04
C ASN A 90 -12.17 16.36 5.43
N SER A 91 -11.78 16.84 6.63
CA SER A 91 -10.43 16.65 7.15
C SER A 91 -10.08 15.17 7.30
N SER A 92 -10.95 14.37 7.94
CA SER A 92 -10.69 12.94 8.12
C SER A 92 -10.68 12.16 6.79
N TYR A 93 -11.46 12.61 5.79
CA TYR A 93 -11.36 12.08 4.43
C TYR A 93 -10.00 12.39 3.80
N GLU A 94 -9.48 13.61 3.93
CA GLU A 94 -8.16 14.01 3.41
C GLU A 94 -7.03 13.22 4.08
N ASP A 95 -7.13 12.96 5.39
CA ASP A 95 -6.20 12.11 6.13
C ASP A 95 -6.22 10.66 5.61
N ALA A 96 -7.42 10.09 5.40
CA ALA A 96 -7.56 8.75 4.83
C ALA A 96 -7.02 8.66 3.38
N GLU A 97 -7.21 9.70 2.57
CA GLU A 97 -6.67 9.77 1.20
C GLU A 97 -5.13 9.80 1.23
N LYS A 98 -4.56 10.60 2.13
CA LYS A 98 -3.11 10.69 2.31
C LYS A 98 -2.51 9.36 2.77
N ASP A 99 -3.07 8.74 3.79
CA ASP A 99 -2.51 7.50 4.36
C ASP A 99 -2.68 6.31 3.39
N ALA A 100 -3.76 6.28 2.60
CA ALA A 100 -3.90 5.32 1.52
C ALA A 100 -2.79 5.48 0.46
N ASN A 101 -2.39 6.71 0.13
CA ASN A 101 -1.28 6.97 -0.76
C ASN A 101 0.07 6.54 -0.16
N ASP A 102 0.27 6.76 1.14
CA ASP A 102 1.48 6.30 1.83
C ASP A 102 1.58 4.76 1.79
N VAL A 103 0.47 4.05 2.00
CA VAL A 103 0.43 2.59 1.80
C VAL A 103 0.78 2.21 0.36
N HIS A 104 0.20 2.88 -0.65
CA HIS A 104 0.51 2.59 -2.06
C HIS A 104 2.01 2.74 -2.38
N VAL A 105 2.62 3.83 -1.91
CA VAL A 105 4.06 4.07 -2.06
C VAL A 105 4.87 2.98 -1.37
N ARG A 106 4.46 2.58 -0.16
CA ARG A 106 5.18 1.57 0.62
C ARG A 106 5.06 0.17 0.02
N VAL A 107 3.92 -0.18 -0.56
CA VAL A 107 3.69 -1.43 -1.29
C VAL A 107 4.63 -1.56 -2.49
N ALA A 108 4.82 -0.50 -3.26
CA ALA A 108 5.78 -0.50 -4.37
C ALA A 108 7.23 -0.65 -3.86
N LYS A 109 7.54 0.00 -2.72
CA LYS A 109 8.86 -0.06 -2.11
C LYS A 109 9.22 -1.47 -1.60
N ILE A 110 8.31 -2.12 -0.90
CA ILE A 110 8.54 -3.48 -0.36
C ILE A 110 8.68 -4.51 -1.48
N GLU A 111 7.91 -4.39 -2.57
CA GLU A 111 8.06 -5.24 -3.76
C GLU A 111 9.47 -5.13 -4.35
N THR A 112 9.96 -3.91 -4.53
CA THR A 112 11.31 -3.64 -5.07
C THR A 112 12.39 -4.24 -4.16
N VAL A 113 12.32 -4.02 -2.85
CA VAL A 113 13.33 -4.52 -1.89
C VAL A 113 13.30 -6.04 -1.80
N ALA A 114 12.12 -6.66 -1.84
CA ALA A 114 11.98 -8.12 -1.85
C ALA A 114 12.61 -8.74 -3.11
N GLN A 115 12.36 -8.15 -4.29
CA GLN A 115 12.97 -8.60 -5.55
C GLN A 115 14.49 -8.51 -5.50
N ASP A 116 15.04 -7.36 -5.10
CA ASP A 116 16.49 -7.16 -4.99
C ASP A 116 17.13 -8.19 -4.02
N LEU A 117 16.50 -8.44 -2.87
CA LEU A 117 16.97 -9.42 -1.89
C LEU A 117 16.95 -10.85 -2.45
N PHE A 118 15.87 -11.26 -3.09
CA PHE A 118 15.75 -12.63 -3.60
C PHE A 118 16.67 -12.88 -4.81
N GLU A 119 16.90 -11.87 -5.65
CA GLU A 119 17.88 -11.95 -6.74
C GLU A 119 19.30 -12.15 -6.20
N GLU A 120 19.70 -11.35 -5.21
CA GLU A 120 21.01 -11.48 -4.57
C GLU A 120 21.17 -12.83 -3.87
N TRP A 121 20.22 -13.22 -3.03
CA TRP A 121 20.29 -14.48 -2.30
C TRP A 121 20.43 -15.67 -3.26
N ARG A 122 19.70 -15.65 -4.39
CA ARG A 122 19.82 -16.69 -5.43
C ARG A 122 21.21 -16.71 -6.08
N LYS A 123 21.82 -15.55 -6.31
CA LYS A 123 23.20 -15.43 -6.83
C LYS A 123 24.25 -15.89 -5.82
N GLU A 124 24.04 -15.66 -4.53
CA GLU A 124 24.97 -16.10 -3.50
C GLU A 124 24.89 -17.61 -3.26
N ILE A 125 23.70 -18.22 -3.39
CA ILE A 125 23.54 -19.68 -3.35
C ILE A 125 24.45 -20.39 -4.36
N THR A 126 24.64 -19.83 -5.56
CA THR A 126 25.51 -20.45 -6.58
C THR A 126 27.00 -20.39 -6.23
N GLN A 127 27.38 -19.52 -5.29
CA GLN A 127 28.75 -19.36 -4.81
C GLN A 127 29.05 -20.28 -3.60
N ILE A 128 28.02 -20.88 -2.99
CA ILE A 128 28.21 -21.83 -1.89
C ILE A 128 28.75 -23.15 -2.44
N GLU A 129 29.98 -23.51 -2.09
CA GLU A 129 30.61 -24.75 -2.54
C GLU A 129 30.09 -26.00 -1.81
N THR A 130 29.85 -25.88 -0.49
CA THR A 130 29.38 -26.99 0.36
C THR A 130 27.95 -27.42 -0.01
N PRO A 131 27.72 -28.64 -0.51
CA PRO A 131 26.41 -29.05 -1.03
C PRO A 131 25.27 -28.98 0.00
N SER A 132 25.55 -29.37 1.25
CA SER A 132 24.56 -29.34 2.33
C SER A 132 24.18 -27.92 2.74
N LEU A 133 25.12 -26.96 2.72
CA LEU A 133 24.84 -25.56 2.98
C LEU A 133 24.07 -24.91 1.83
N ARG A 134 24.43 -25.25 0.58
CA ARG A 134 23.71 -24.80 -0.62
C ARG A 134 22.24 -25.23 -0.56
N GLN A 135 21.99 -26.51 -0.28
CA GLN A 135 20.63 -27.06 -0.15
C GLN A 135 19.83 -26.36 0.95
N LYS A 136 20.43 -26.15 2.13
CA LYS A 136 19.79 -25.42 3.23
C LYS A 136 19.43 -23.99 2.84
N SER A 137 20.36 -23.27 2.21
CA SER A 137 20.13 -21.89 1.77
C SER A 137 19.03 -21.79 0.71
N SER A 138 19.01 -22.71 -0.27
CA SER A 138 17.91 -22.82 -1.25
C SER A 138 16.57 -23.10 -0.58
N ALA A 139 16.50 -24.01 0.38
CA ALA A 139 15.26 -24.30 1.11
C ALA A 139 14.76 -23.09 1.91
N SER A 140 15.67 -22.34 2.55
CA SER A 140 15.33 -21.10 3.26
C SER A 140 14.84 -20.00 2.32
N LEU A 141 15.45 -19.83 1.14
CA LEU A 141 14.98 -18.91 0.12
C LEU A 141 13.55 -19.27 -0.33
N ASP A 142 13.32 -20.55 -0.67
CA ASP A 142 12.01 -21.03 -1.12
C ASP A 142 10.92 -20.83 -0.06
N ASP A 143 11.22 -21.12 1.20
CA ASP A 143 10.31 -20.91 2.33
C ASP A 143 9.99 -19.41 2.53
N THR A 144 11.01 -18.56 2.51
CA THR A 144 10.85 -17.10 2.64
C THR A 144 9.99 -16.54 1.49
N GLN A 145 10.25 -16.98 0.26
CA GLN A 145 9.46 -16.56 -0.91
C GLN A 145 7.99 -17.01 -0.82
N LYS A 146 7.72 -18.21 -0.32
CA LYS A 146 6.35 -18.70 -0.11
C LYS A 146 5.61 -17.82 0.90
N LYS A 147 6.22 -17.57 2.06
CA LYS A 147 5.63 -16.74 3.11
C LYS A 147 5.42 -15.29 2.65
N TYR A 148 6.41 -14.72 1.96
CA TYR A 148 6.30 -13.40 1.36
C TYR A 148 5.13 -13.31 0.37
N ARG A 149 4.95 -14.29 -0.52
CA ARG A 149 3.83 -14.29 -1.48
C ARG A 149 2.47 -14.28 -0.78
N THR A 150 2.32 -15.05 0.30
CA THR A 150 1.07 -15.08 1.08
C THR A 150 0.76 -13.71 1.68
N PHE A 151 1.72 -13.13 2.41
CA PHE A 151 1.59 -11.80 2.99
C PHE A 151 1.33 -10.73 1.92
N TYR A 152 2.14 -10.71 0.86
CA TYR A 152 2.08 -9.71 -0.19
C TYR A 152 0.74 -9.75 -0.95
N ALA A 153 0.15 -10.93 -1.14
CA ALA A 153 -1.18 -11.04 -1.74
C ALA A 153 -2.27 -10.37 -0.90
N SER A 154 -2.23 -10.53 0.42
CA SER A 154 -3.17 -9.84 1.33
C SER A 154 -2.94 -8.33 1.36
N LEU A 155 -1.67 -7.91 1.41
CA LEU A 155 -1.27 -6.50 1.31
C LEU A 155 -1.80 -5.83 0.04
N LYS A 156 -1.64 -6.48 -1.13
CA LYS A 156 -2.16 -5.97 -2.41
C LYS A 156 -3.68 -5.92 -2.43
N LYS A 157 -4.36 -6.88 -1.78
CA LYS A 157 -5.82 -6.90 -1.69
C LYS A 157 -6.35 -5.70 -0.91
N SER A 158 -5.78 -5.41 0.26
CA SER A 158 -6.21 -4.27 1.07
C SER A 158 -5.89 -2.93 0.38
N GLU A 159 -4.68 -2.78 -0.16
CA GLU A 159 -4.28 -1.60 -0.96
C GLU A 159 -5.24 -1.34 -2.13
N ALA A 160 -5.54 -2.36 -2.94
CA ALA A 160 -6.41 -2.22 -4.10
C ALA A 160 -7.85 -1.81 -3.74
N LYS A 161 -8.31 -2.12 -2.53
CA LYS A 161 -9.66 -1.76 -2.04
C LYS A 161 -9.74 -0.29 -1.59
N MET A 162 -8.64 0.34 -1.17
CA MET A 162 -8.65 1.73 -0.69
C MET A 162 -9.17 2.72 -1.73
N GLY A 163 -8.72 2.61 -2.99
CA GLY A 163 -9.11 3.54 -4.06
C GLY A 163 -10.63 3.58 -4.33
N PRO A 164 -11.30 2.44 -4.56
CA PRO A 164 -12.75 2.38 -4.69
C PRO A 164 -13.51 2.94 -3.48
N VAL A 165 -13.04 2.67 -2.26
CA VAL A 165 -13.65 3.19 -1.03
C VAL A 165 -13.53 4.71 -0.96
N LEU A 166 -12.33 5.25 -1.16
CA LEU A 166 -12.09 6.70 -1.19
C LEU A 166 -12.92 7.40 -2.25
N LYS A 167 -13.10 6.79 -3.43
CA LYS A 167 -13.93 7.37 -4.48
C LYS A 167 -15.38 7.55 -4.02
N LYS A 168 -15.99 6.50 -3.46
CA LYS A 168 -17.35 6.59 -2.91
C LYS A 168 -17.42 7.60 -1.76
N PHE A 169 -16.36 7.68 -0.95
CA PHE A 169 -16.32 8.63 0.15
C PHE A 169 -16.27 10.07 -0.33
N LYS A 170 -15.45 10.33 -1.34
CA LYS A 170 -15.33 11.64 -1.98
C LYS A 170 -16.66 12.11 -2.52
N ASP A 171 -17.46 11.22 -3.11
CA ASP A 171 -18.80 11.54 -3.60
C ASP A 171 -19.70 12.02 -2.46
N GLN A 172 -19.66 11.38 -1.29
CA GLN A 172 -20.38 11.82 -0.09
C GLN A 172 -19.92 13.21 0.39
N VAL A 173 -18.60 13.41 0.51
CA VAL A 173 -18.02 14.69 0.95
C VAL A 173 -18.45 15.80 -0.02
N LEU A 174 -18.33 15.59 -1.32
CA LEU A 174 -18.71 16.59 -2.33
C LEU A 174 -20.21 16.87 -2.33
N TYR A 175 -21.06 15.86 -2.16
CA TYR A 175 -22.50 16.07 -2.07
C TYR A 175 -22.84 16.90 -0.83
N LEU A 176 -22.31 16.53 0.34
CA LEU A 176 -22.56 17.23 1.59
C LEU A 176 -22.11 18.69 1.52
N LYS A 177 -20.96 18.98 0.90
CA LYS A 177 -20.41 20.34 0.75
C LYS A 177 -21.43 21.38 0.25
N HIS A 178 -22.31 20.99 -0.65
CA HIS A 178 -23.30 21.88 -1.28
C HIS A 178 -24.71 21.74 -0.70
N ASN A 179 -24.95 20.70 0.10
CA ASN A 179 -26.29 20.29 0.51
C ASN A 179 -26.38 20.04 2.03
N LEU A 180 -25.76 20.90 2.85
CA LEU A 180 -25.82 20.79 4.32
C LEU A 180 -27.20 21.20 4.88
N ASN A 181 -28.20 20.35 4.68
CA ASN A 181 -29.54 20.51 5.23
C ASN A 181 -30.14 19.14 5.61
N ALA A 182 -31.15 19.15 6.48
CA ALA A 182 -31.74 17.93 7.02
C ALA A 182 -32.31 16.99 5.93
N GLN A 183 -32.93 17.53 4.89
CA GLN A 183 -33.52 16.74 3.79
C GLN A 183 -32.45 16.00 2.97
N ALA A 184 -31.35 16.68 2.66
CA ALA A 184 -30.24 16.10 1.91
C ALA A 184 -29.50 15.00 2.69
N ILE A 185 -29.44 15.13 4.03
CA ILE A 185 -28.84 14.14 4.91
C ILE A 185 -29.70 12.85 4.94
N THR A 186 -31.01 12.97 5.08
CA THR A 186 -31.93 11.81 5.01
C THR A 186 -31.87 11.10 3.65
N GLY A 187 -31.66 11.85 2.56
CA GLY A 187 -31.53 11.28 1.22
C GLY A 187 -30.28 10.40 1.01
N LEU A 188 -29.31 10.42 1.94
CA LEU A 188 -28.05 9.69 1.83
C LEU A 188 -27.95 8.43 2.69
N GLU A 189 -28.94 8.12 3.54
CA GLU A 189 -28.87 6.99 4.50
C GLU A 189 -28.49 5.66 3.83
N GLY A 190 -29.10 5.36 2.68
CA GLY A 190 -28.81 4.12 1.94
C GLY A 190 -27.39 4.07 1.34
N GLU A 191 -26.84 5.21 0.93
CA GLU A 191 -25.47 5.27 0.39
C GLU A 191 -24.42 5.30 1.52
N SER A 192 -24.77 5.89 2.67
CA SER A 192 -24.00 5.82 3.91
C SER A 192 -23.82 4.37 4.40
N ALA A 193 -24.89 3.57 4.39
CA ALA A 193 -24.81 2.18 4.82
C ALA A 193 -23.88 1.34 3.93
N LYS A 194 -23.83 1.63 2.62
CA LYS A 194 -22.92 0.94 1.69
C LYS A 194 -21.46 1.28 1.97
N ILE A 195 -21.15 2.57 2.15
CA ILE A 195 -19.77 2.98 2.41
C ILE A 195 -19.28 2.52 3.79
N GLU A 196 -20.16 2.46 4.79
CA GLU A 196 -19.86 1.84 6.08
C GLU A 196 -19.40 0.39 5.90
N GLY A 197 -20.19 -0.44 5.19
CA GLY A 197 -19.82 -1.82 4.93
C GLY A 197 -18.52 -1.96 4.10
N ASP A 198 -18.30 -1.07 3.15
CA ASP A 198 -17.06 -1.06 2.36
C ASP A 198 -15.82 -0.72 3.21
N ILE A 199 -15.94 0.25 4.12
CA ILE A 199 -14.88 0.64 5.06
C ILE A 199 -14.60 -0.47 6.08
N GLU A 200 -15.63 -1.09 6.65
CA GLU A 200 -15.47 -2.21 7.58
C GLU A 200 -14.79 -3.42 6.90
N SER A 201 -15.18 -3.69 5.65
CA SER A 201 -14.54 -4.73 4.84
C SER A 201 -13.09 -4.40 4.52
N LEU A 202 -12.77 -3.13 4.25
CA LEU A 202 -11.40 -2.66 4.03
C LEU A 202 -10.54 -2.83 5.29
N ILE A 203 -11.03 -2.38 6.45
CA ILE A 203 -10.33 -2.51 7.74
C ILE A 203 -10.08 -3.99 8.07
N THR A 204 -11.03 -4.87 7.77
CA THR A 204 -10.85 -6.33 7.94
C THR A 204 -9.72 -6.88 7.07
N ASP A 205 -9.66 -6.48 5.80
CA ASP A 205 -8.58 -6.88 4.91
C ASP A 205 -7.21 -6.30 5.35
N MET A 206 -7.18 -5.06 5.84
CA MET A 206 -5.96 -4.45 6.41
C MET A 206 -5.48 -5.24 7.64
N ASN A 207 -6.36 -5.54 8.59
CA ASN A 207 -6.01 -6.31 9.79
C ASN A 207 -5.47 -7.71 9.44
N THR A 208 -6.03 -8.34 8.40
CA THR A 208 -5.51 -9.63 7.89
C THR A 208 -4.11 -9.48 7.32
N SER A 209 -3.86 -8.44 6.53
CA SER A 209 -2.53 -8.13 5.98
C SER A 209 -1.51 -7.80 7.08
N ILE A 210 -1.88 -7.00 8.08
CA ILE A 210 -1.07 -6.66 9.26
C ILE A 210 -0.65 -7.94 10.01
N ALA A 211 -1.59 -8.83 10.33
CA ALA A 211 -1.29 -10.09 11.01
C ALA A 211 -0.31 -10.97 10.21
N GLN A 212 -0.49 -11.05 8.89
CA GLN A 212 0.43 -11.78 8.03
C GLN A 212 1.82 -11.13 7.93
N ALA A 213 1.90 -9.80 7.99
CA ALA A 213 3.17 -9.08 8.05
C ALA A 213 3.92 -9.41 9.35
N GLU A 214 3.22 -9.45 10.49
CA GLU A 214 3.79 -9.84 11.78
C GLU A 214 4.31 -11.27 11.78
N ASP A 215 3.53 -12.21 11.25
CA ASP A 215 3.95 -13.60 11.13
C ASP A 215 5.12 -13.78 10.16
N PHE A 216 5.14 -13.00 9.07
CA PHE A 216 6.29 -12.95 8.18
C PHE A 216 7.56 -12.49 8.92
N ILE A 217 7.49 -11.38 9.65
CA ILE A 217 8.62 -10.82 10.42
C ILE A 217 9.14 -11.81 11.47
N LYS A 218 8.26 -12.51 12.19
CA LYS A 218 8.64 -13.50 13.22
C LYS A 218 9.44 -14.69 12.65
N THR A 219 9.26 -14.98 11.37
CA THR A 219 9.87 -16.15 10.72
C THR A 219 11.09 -15.84 9.86
N MET A 220 11.44 -14.56 9.70
CA MET A 220 12.70 -14.11 9.11
C MET A 220 13.75 -13.77 10.15
#